data_AF-A0A964TK77-F1
#
_entry.id   AF-A0A964TK77-F1
#
_cell.length_a   1.000
_cell.length_b   1.000
_cell.length_c   1.000
_cell.angle_alpha   90.00
_cell.angle_beta   90.00
_cell.angle_gamma   90.00
#
_symmetry.space_group_name_H-M   'P 1'
#
loop_
_entity.id
_entity.type
_entity.pdbx_description
1 polymer ?
#
loop_
_entity_poly.entity_id
_entity_poly.type
_entity_poly.pdbx_seq_one_letter_code
_entity_poly.pdbx_strand_id
1 'polypeptide(L)'
;MDRSESDGPVLLVTRPEPAARRFLEALRVLRGGRLPRAVLSPALRIRPLEVRLPLVPAGLILTSENGAARVPDFGLAGLPAWCVGPRTRAVAEQAGLGAREAGPDAEALVAALVAERPAGPLLHLRGEQARGDVVARLREAGLAAEEAVVYRQEALAPSAEARAVLEGTRPTVLPLFSPRSAAVVAGWGSRAPLHLVAMSPAVAEAAAGLPHRSLRLAARPDGEAMLRATARCVAWLEGMGRPD
;
A
#
# COMPACT_ATOMS: atom_id res chain seq x y z
N MET A 1 -18.23 -8.29 36.14
CA MET A 1 -17.53 -7.20 35.45
C MET A 1 -16.37 -7.84 34.72
N ASP A 2 -16.55 -8.01 33.42
CA ASP A 2 -15.75 -8.89 32.56
C ASP A 2 -14.31 -8.36 32.40
N ARG A 3 -13.33 -9.16 32.83
CA ARG A 3 -11.89 -8.85 32.81
C ARG A 3 -11.19 -9.38 31.55
N SER A 4 -11.90 -9.64 30.46
CA SER A 4 -11.35 -10.37 29.30
C SER A 4 -10.95 -9.53 28.08
N GLU A 5 -11.13 -8.20 28.08
CA GLU A 5 -10.76 -7.34 26.93
C GLU A 5 -9.45 -6.51 27.06
N SER A 6 -8.80 -6.45 28.24
CA SER A 6 -7.85 -5.34 28.52
C SER A 6 -6.34 -5.63 28.50
N ASP A 7 -5.86 -6.88 28.43
CA ASP A 7 -4.43 -7.19 28.65
C ASP A 7 -3.62 -7.62 27.40
N GLY A 8 -4.26 -7.74 26.24
CA GLY A 8 -3.59 -8.11 24.99
C GLY A 8 -2.85 -6.94 24.31
N PRO A 9 -1.92 -7.23 23.38
CA PRO A 9 -1.29 -6.18 22.59
C PRO A 9 -2.31 -5.40 21.76
N VAL A 10 -1.99 -4.15 21.41
CA VAL A 10 -2.78 -3.36 20.44
C VAL A 10 -2.22 -3.59 19.04
N LEU A 11 -3.07 -3.69 18.03
CA LEU A 11 -2.67 -3.71 16.62
C LEU A 11 -2.94 -2.34 15.99
N LEU A 12 -1.90 -1.58 15.69
CA LEU A 12 -2.00 -0.30 15.00
C LEU A 12 -1.79 -0.51 13.49
N VAL A 13 -2.81 -0.24 12.68
CA VAL A 13 -2.77 -0.44 11.22
C VAL A 13 -2.80 0.91 10.49
N THR A 14 -1.78 1.15 9.68
CA THR A 14 -1.55 2.46 9.02
C THR A 14 -1.83 2.48 7.52
N ARG A 15 -2.44 1.40 6.99
CA ARG A 15 -2.89 1.33 5.60
C ARG A 15 -4.14 2.20 5.36
N PRO A 16 -4.39 2.66 4.13
CA PRO A 16 -5.68 3.22 3.74
C PRO A 16 -6.84 2.27 4.07
N GLU A 17 -7.98 2.83 4.45
CA GLU A 17 -9.06 2.12 5.12
C GLU A 17 -9.59 0.86 4.39
N PRO A 18 -9.82 0.86 3.06
CA PRO A 18 -10.25 -0.37 2.37
C PRO A 18 -9.21 -1.49 2.49
N ALA A 19 -7.93 -1.15 2.39
CA ALA A 19 -6.84 -2.11 2.50
C ALA A 19 -6.57 -2.55 3.95
N ALA A 20 -6.77 -1.65 4.91
CA ALA A 20 -6.67 -1.95 6.34
C ALA A 20 -7.76 -2.93 6.78
N ARG A 21 -9.02 -2.71 6.38
CA ARG A 21 -10.15 -3.58 6.70
C ARG A 21 -9.97 -4.98 6.12
N ARG A 22 -9.57 -5.11 4.85
CA ARG A 22 -9.25 -6.41 4.24
C ARG A 22 -8.12 -7.14 4.98
N PHE A 23 -7.09 -6.41 5.41
CA PHE A 23 -5.98 -6.99 6.16
C PHE A 23 -6.43 -7.50 7.53
N LEU A 24 -7.22 -6.72 8.27
CA LEU A 24 -7.78 -7.14 9.56
C LEU A 24 -8.68 -8.37 9.40
N GLU A 25 -9.53 -8.40 8.37
CA GLU A 25 -10.41 -9.54 8.13
C GLU A 25 -9.61 -10.82 7.82
N ALA A 26 -8.62 -10.73 6.93
CA ALA A 26 -7.73 -11.85 6.66
C ALA A 26 -6.99 -12.31 7.92
N LEU A 27 -6.62 -11.38 8.80
CA LEU A 27 -5.92 -11.68 10.06
C LEU A 27 -6.86 -12.37 11.05
N ARG A 28 -8.12 -11.95 11.10
CA ARG A 28 -9.18 -12.58 11.90
C ARG A 28 -9.39 -14.02 11.48
N VAL A 29 -9.56 -14.26 10.18
CA VAL A 29 -9.73 -15.60 9.61
C VAL A 29 -8.53 -16.48 9.91
N LEU A 30 -7.30 -16.00 9.66
CA LEU A 30 -6.07 -16.75 9.91
C LEU A 30 -5.91 -17.12 11.40
N ARG A 31 -6.44 -16.30 12.31
CA ARG A 31 -6.35 -16.49 13.76
C ARG A 31 -7.60 -17.12 14.37
N GLY A 32 -8.42 -17.83 13.57
CA GLY A 32 -9.58 -18.57 14.07
C GLY A 32 -10.65 -17.67 14.71
N GLY A 33 -10.84 -16.46 14.17
CA GLY A 33 -11.86 -15.50 14.63
C GLY A 33 -11.38 -14.51 15.68
N ARG A 34 -10.18 -14.69 16.26
CA ARG A 34 -9.66 -13.83 17.33
C ARG A 34 -8.76 -12.71 16.79
N LEU A 35 -9.01 -11.48 17.22
CA LEU A 35 -8.14 -10.33 16.95
C LEU A 35 -7.84 -9.56 18.24
N PRO A 36 -6.62 -9.01 18.39
CA PRO A 36 -6.36 -8.00 19.40
C PRO A 36 -7.18 -6.73 19.11
N ARG A 37 -7.26 -5.82 20.08
CA ARG A 37 -7.77 -4.47 19.85
C ARG A 37 -7.04 -3.83 18.68
N ALA A 38 -7.75 -3.54 17.60
CA ALA A 38 -7.19 -2.91 16.41
C ALA A 38 -7.53 -1.41 16.37
N VAL A 39 -6.53 -0.58 16.08
CA VAL A 39 -6.71 0.86 15.81
C VAL A 39 -6.30 1.15 14.38
N LEU A 40 -7.20 1.75 13.62
CA LEU A 40 -6.93 2.19 12.25
C LEU A 40 -6.52 3.67 12.26
N SER A 41 -5.36 3.95 11.67
CA SER A 41 -4.90 5.33 11.47
C SER A 41 -4.08 5.39 10.20
N PRO A 42 -4.70 5.61 9.03
CA PRO A 42 -3.98 5.69 7.76
C PRO A 42 -2.84 6.70 7.82
N ALA A 43 -1.64 6.31 7.41
CA ALA A 43 -0.49 7.22 7.35
C ALA A 43 -0.48 8.09 6.09
N LEU A 44 -1.20 7.64 5.06
CA LEU A 44 -1.27 8.30 3.77
C LEU A 44 -2.72 8.38 3.32
N ARG A 45 -3.08 9.52 2.74
CA ARG A 45 -4.32 9.69 1.98
C ARG A 45 -4.00 9.90 0.51
N ILE A 46 -4.72 9.19 -0.36
CA ILE A 46 -4.69 9.47 -1.80
C ILE A 46 -5.55 10.71 -2.04
N ARG A 47 -4.94 11.79 -2.51
CA ARG A 47 -5.64 13.00 -2.93
C ARG A 47 -5.68 13.05 -4.46
N PRO A 48 -6.87 12.98 -5.07
CA PRO A 48 -7.01 13.21 -6.49
C PRO A 48 -6.56 14.63 -6.87
N LEU A 49 -5.98 14.78 -8.05
CA LEU A 49 -5.59 16.08 -8.59
C LEU A 49 -6.48 16.44 -9.78
N GLU A 50 -6.87 17.71 -9.86
CA GLU A 50 -7.49 18.27 -11.06
C GLU A 50 -6.40 18.48 -12.11
N VAL A 51 -6.53 17.76 -13.23
CA VAL A 51 -5.50 17.71 -14.27
C VAL A 51 -6.17 17.86 -15.62
N ARG A 52 -5.59 18.71 -16.47
CA ARG A 52 -5.86 18.67 -17.91
C ARG A 52 -4.88 17.69 -18.54
N LEU A 53 -5.41 16.69 -19.24
CA LEU A 53 -4.55 15.71 -19.89
C LEU A 53 -3.69 16.37 -20.97
N PRO A 54 -2.41 15.96 -21.10
CA PRO A 54 -1.50 16.56 -22.08
C PRO A 54 -1.84 16.19 -23.52
N LEU A 55 -2.65 15.14 -23.71
CA LEU A 55 -3.10 14.64 -25.01
C LEU A 55 -4.37 13.80 -24.90
N VAL A 56 -4.92 13.43 -26.05
CA VAL A 56 -5.95 12.40 -26.18
C VAL A 56 -5.26 11.06 -26.44
N PRO A 57 -5.31 10.08 -25.51
CA PRO A 57 -4.57 8.83 -25.64
C PRO A 57 -5.27 7.80 -26.53
N ALA A 58 -4.48 6.98 -27.22
CA ALA A 58 -4.93 5.77 -27.89
C ALA A 58 -4.93 4.53 -26.95
N GLY A 59 -4.24 4.62 -25.82
CA GLY A 59 -4.18 3.57 -24.81
C GLY A 59 -3.58 4.05 -23.49
N LEU A 60 -3.82 3.30 -22.42
CA LEU A 60 -3.43 3.70 -21.06
C LEU A 60 -2.40 2.78 -20.46
N ILE A 61 -1.47 3.38 -19.72
CA ILE A 61 -0.54 2.67 -18.86
C ILE A 61 -0.97 2.92 -17.41
N LEU A 62 -1.16 1.85 -16.65
CA LEU A 62 -1.67 1.91 -15.28
C LEU A 62 -0.76 1.10 -14.36
N THR A 63 0.03 1.78 -13.53
CA THR A 63 0.95 1.13 -12.59
C THR A 63 0.41 1.08 -11.15
N SER A 64 -0.81 1.56 -10.93
CA SER A 64 -1.47 1.58 -9.63
C SER A 64 -2.99 1.59 -9.75
N GLU A 65 -3.65 0.87 -8.84
CA GLU A 65 -5.10 0.94 -8.60
C GLU A 65 -5.61 2.40 -8.49
N ASN A 66 -4.82 3.30 -7.88
CA ASN A 66 -5.20 4.71 -7.71
C ASN A 66 -5.20 5.49 -9.04
N GLY A 67 -4.33 5.14 -9.97
CA GLY A 67 -4.34 5.73 -11.33
C GLY A 67 -5.51 5.19 -12.13
N ALA A 68 -5.75 3.88 -12.04
CA ALA A 68 -6.87 3.21 -12.71
C ALA A 68 -8.24 3.75 -12.23
N ALA A 69 -8.39 4.01 -10.92
CA ALA A 69 -9.61 4.56 -10.36
C ALA A 69 -9.95 5.98 -10.85
N ARG A 70 -9.00 6.71 -11.44
CA ARG A 70 -9.20 8.07 -11.98
C ARG A 70 -9.68 8.08 -13.44
N VAL A 71 -9.72 6.93 -14.11
CA VAL A 71 -10.11 6.81 -15.52
C VAL A 71 -11.49 7.42 -15.81
N PRO A 72 -12.54 7.22 -14.97
CA PRO A 72 -13.85 7.82 -15.22
C PRO A 72 -13.83 9.36 -15.21
N ASP A 73 -12.93 9.96 -14.43
CA ASP A 73 -12.82 11.43 -14.28
C ASP A 73 -12.39 12.12 -15.58
N PHE A 74 -11.83 11.35 -16.52
CA PHE A 74 -11.33 11.85 -17.80
C PHE A 74 -12.14 11.32 -19.00
N GLY A 75 -13.20 10.54 -18.78
CA GLY A 75 -14.01 9.99 -19.87
C GLY A 75 -13.26 9.01 -20.79
N LEU A 76 -12.28 8.27 -20.26
CA LEU A 76 -11.37 7.43 -21.03
C LEU A 76 -11.81 5.96 -21.18
N ALA A 77 -13.09 5.65 -20.91
CA ALA A 77 -13.63 4.30 -21.02
C ALA A 77 -13.50 3.74 -22.46
N GLY A 78 -13.40 2.42 -22.58
CA GLY A 78 -13.27 1.70 -23.86
C GLY A 78 -11.85 1.62 -24.43
N LEU A 79 -10.88 2.39 -23.89
CA LEU A 79 -9.49 2.32 -24.32
C LEU A 79 -8.80 1.02 -23.85
N PRO A 80 -7.81 0.50 -24.62
CA PRO A 80 -6.93 -0.55 -24.13
C PRO A 80 -6.05 -0.03 -22.99
N ALA A 81 -5.74 -0.90 -22.03
CA ALA A 81 -4.87 -0.54 -20.92
C ALA A 81 -3.89 -1.65 -20.53
N TRP A 82 -2.65 -1.28 -20.24
CA TRP A 82 -1.60 -2.17 -19.75
C TRP A 82 -1.35 -1.90 -18.27
N CYS A 83 -1.63 -2.91 -17.46
CA CYS A 83 -1.68 -2.79 -16.01
C CYS A 83 -0.54 -3.56 -15.34
N VAL A 84 0.08 -2.95 -14.33
CA VAL A 84 0.99 -3.65 -13.42
C VAL A 84 0.18 -4.42 -12.39
N GLY A 85 0.22 -5.75 -12.51
CA GLY A 85 -0.41 -6.71 -11.63
C GLY A 85 -1.95 -6.79 -11.71
N PRO A 86 -2.51 -7.87 -11.14
CA PRO A 86 -3.92 -8.23 -11.31
C PRO A 86 -4.88 -7.26 -10.63
N ARG A 87 -4.46 -6.57 -9.55
CA ARG A 87 -5.31 -5.60 -8.85
C ARG A 87 -5.55 -4.33 -9.67
N THR A 88 -4.50 -3.78 -10.26
CA THR A 88 -4.61 -2.59 -11.10
C THR A 88 -5.48 -2.89 -12.32
N ARG A 89 -5.30 -4.08 -12.91
CA ARG A 89 -6.15 -4.58 -14.00
C ARG A 89 -7.62 -4.64 -13.58
N ALA A 90 -7.95 -5.26 -12.45
CA ALA A 90 -9.34 -5.38 -12.01
C ALA A 90 -10.03 -4.02 -11.82
N VAL A 91 -9.31 -3.02 -11.28
CA VAL A 91 -9.85 -1.65 -11.14
C VAL A 91 -10.01 -0.98 -12.51
N ALA A 92 -9.09 -1.21 -13.44
CA ALA A 92 -9.17 -0.68 -14.80
C ALA A 92 -10.37 -1.27 -15.58
N GLU A 93 -10.63 -2.57 -15.44
CA GLU A 93 -11.82 -3.24 -16.00
C GLU A 93 -13.11 -2.66 -15.43
N GLN A 94 -13.16 -2.43 -14.11
CA GLN A 94 -14.30 -1.77 -13.45
C GLN A 94 -14.52 -0.33 -13.94
N ALA A 95 -13.44 0.35 -14.36
CA ALA A 95 -13.51 1.68 -14.98
C ALA A 95 -13.87 1.65 -16.48
N GLY A 96 -14.19 0.46 -17.03
CA GLY A 96 -14.64 0.30 -18.42
C GLY A 96 -13.52 0.19 -19.45
N LEU A 97 -12.29 -0.13 -19.04
CA LEU A 97 -11.15 -0.29 -19.97
C LEU A 97 -11.03 -1.72 -20.50
N GLY A 98 -10.48 -1.85 -21.70
CA GLY A 98 -9.95 -3.10 -22.24
C GLY A 98 -8.61 -3.45 -21.60
N ALA A 99 -8.60 -3.75 -20.30
CA ALA A 99 -7.38 -3.87 -19.52
C ALA A 99 -6.74 -5.26 -19.60
N ARG A 100 -5.40 -5.28 -19.68
CA ARG A 100 -4.55 -6.47 -19.71
C ARG A 100 -3.46 -6.34 -18.66
N GLU A 101 -3.00 -7.47 -18.13
CA GLU A 101 -1.83 -7.49 -17.27
C GLU A 101 -0.57 -7.46 -18.12
N ALA A 102 0.36 -6.59 -17.76
CA ALA A 102 1.65 -6.41 -18.41
C ALA A 102 2.79 -6.63 -17.42
N GLY A 103 2.66 -7.67 -16.59
CA GLY A 103 3.67 -8.10 -15.63
C GLY A 103 3.54 -7.49 -14.22
N PRO A 104 4.43 -7.93 -13.30
CA PRO A 104 4.32 -7.63 -11.87
C PRO A 104 4.89 -6.27 -11.45
N ASP A 105 5.68 -5.61 -12.30
CA ASP A 105 6.35 -4.35 -12.01
C ASP A 105 6.56 -3.48 -13.26
N ALA A 106 7.18 -2.30 -13.07
CA ALA A 106 7.47 -1.36 -14.15
C ALA A 106 8.47 -1.90 -15.18
N GLU A 107 9.41 -2.75 -14.77
CA GLU A 107 10.39 -3.37 -15.67
C GLU A 107 9.69 -4.28 -16.68
N ALA A 108 8.86 -5.20 -16.16
CA ALA A 108 8.11 -6.14 -16.98
C ALA A 108 7.10 -5.42 -17.88
N LEU A 109 6.46 -4.35 -17.38
CA LEU A 109 5.55 -3.51 -18.16
C LEU A 109 6.26 -2.86 -19.34
N VAL A 110 7.41 -2.24 -19.12
CA VAL A 110 8.20 -1.61 -20.19
C VAL A 110 8.63 -2.65 -21.21
N ALA A 111 9.16 -3.79 -20.77
CA ALA A 111 9.56 -4.87 -21.66
C ALA A 111 8.40 -5.39 -22.53
N ALA A 112 7.22 -5.59 -21.93
CA ALA A 112 6.01 -6.02 -22.64
C ALA A 112 5.57 -5.00 -23.70
N LEU A 113 5.52 -3.71 -23.36
CA LEU A 113 5.12 -2.65 -24.29
C LEU A 113 6.13 -2.46 -25.43
N VAL A 114 7.43 -2.59 -25.16
CA VAL A 114 8.47 -2.53 -26.18
C VAL A 114 8.38 -3.70 -27.16
N ALA A 115 8.03 -4.90 -26.68
CA ALA A 115 7.81 -6.06 -27.53
C ALA A 115 6.52 -5.97 -28.34
N GLU A 116 5.41 -5.52 -27.73
CA GLU A 116 4.09 -5.44 -28.38
C GLU A 116 3.98 -4.25 -29.35
N ARG A 117 4.65 -3.13 -29.07
CA ARG A 117 4.60 -1.86 -29.82
C ARG A 117 3.16 -1.42 -30.18
N PRO A 118 2.27 -1.21 -29.18
CA PRO A 118 0.91 -0.80 -29.45
C PRO A 118 0.83 0.59 -30.10
N ALA A 119 -0.28 0.86 -30.79
CA ALA A 119 -0.55 2.16 -31.38
C ALA A 119 -0.62 3.24 -30.30
N GLY A 120 0.14 4.33 -30.52
CA GLY A 120 0.20 5.49 -29.62
C GLY A 120 -0.70 6.65 -30.05
N PRO A 121 -0.75 7.73 -29.25
CA PRO A 121 0.07 7.92 -28.05
C PRO A 121 -0.49 7.19 -26.82
N LEU A 122 0.40 6.60 -26.02
CA LEU A 122 0.07 6.02 -24.73
C LEU A 122 0.09 7.10 -23.63
N LEU A 123 -0.81 6.99 -22.66
CA LEU A 123 -0.81 7.89 -21.49
C LEU A 123 -0.67 7.10 -20.19
N HIS A 124 0.36 7.42 -19.41
CA HIS A 124 0.55 6.89 -18.07
C HIS A 124 -0.15 7.75 -17.03
N LEU A 125 -1.24 7.23 -16.45
CA LEU A 125 -1.90 7.87 -15.31
C LEU A 125 -1.17 7.44 -14.02
N ARG A 126 -0.36 8.34 -13.46
CA ARG A 126 0.50 8.05 -12.30
C ARG A 126 0.20 8.95 -11.10
N GLY A 127 0.68 8.52 -9.93
CA GLY A 127 0.71 9.37 -8.74
C GLY A 127 1.83 10.41 -8.83
N GLU A 128 1.93 11.38 -7.94
CA GLU A 128 3.04 12.34 -7.94
C GLU A 128 4.41 11.67 -7.76
N GLN A 129 4.44 10.58 -7.00
CA GLN A 129 5.61 9.74 -6.83
C GLN A 129 5.40 8.41 -7.57
N ALA A 130 6.20 8.15 -8.60
CA ALA A 130 6.31 6.84 -9.26
C ALA A 130 7.75 6.35 -9.20
N ARG A 131 7.92 5.11 -9.62
CA ARG A 131 9.20 4.42 -9.74
C ARG A 131 9.28 3.82 -11.15
N GLY A 132 10.50 3.67 -11.64
CA GLY A 132 10.80 2.93 -12.86
C GLY A 132 10.73 3.74 -14.16
N ASP A 133 10.55 5.06 -14.09
CA ASP A 133 10.66 6.01 -15.20
C ASP A 133 10.01 5.54 -16.52
N VAL A 134 8.81 4.95 -16.38
CA VAL A 134 8.13 4.20 -17.44
C VAL A 134 8.04 4.96 -18.75
N VAL A 135 7.54 6.21 -18.72
CA VAL A 135 7.38 7.00 -19.94
C VAL A 135 8.71 7.36 -20.59
N ALA A 136 9.73 7.72 -19.80
CA ALA A 136 11.06 8.02 -20.33
C ALA A 136 11.65 6.82 -21.07
N ARG A 137 11.58 5.63 -20.47
CA ARG A 137 12.10 4.39 -21.06
C ARG A 137 11.32 3.95 -22.31
N LEU A 138 10.01 4.15 -22.32
CA LEU A 138 9.19 3.87 -23.51
C LEU A 138 9.53 4.82 -24.66
N ARG A 139 9.77 6.10 -24.38
CA ARG A 139 10.23 7.08 -25.37
C ARG A 139 11.61 6.74 -25.92
N GLU A 140 12.56 6.35 -25.07
CA GLU A 140 13.89 5.88 -25.47
C GLU A 140 13.79 4.65 -26.41
N ALA A 141 12.81 3.78 -26.18
CA ALA A 141 12.52 2.64 -27.05
C ALA A 141 11.69 2.98 -28.31
N GLY A 142 11.40 4.27 -28.54
CA GLY A 142 10.71 4.79 -29.72
C GLY A 142 9.18 4.70 -29.68
N LEU A 143 8.57 4.51 -28.51
CA LEU A 143 7.11 4.57 -28.36
C LEU A 143 6.66 6.00 -28.03
N ALA A 144 5.55 6.43 -28.63
CA ALA A 144 4.89 7.68 -28.26
C ALA A 144 4.15 7.49 -26.92
N ALA A 145 4.69 8.07 -25.85
CA ALA A 145 4.10 8.03 -24.52
C ALA A 145 4.17 9.38 -23.82
N GLU A 146 3.15 9.73 -23.05
CA GLU A 146 3.11 10.86 -22.11
C GLU A 146 2.71 10.37 -20.72
N GLU A 147 2.94 11.18 -19.68
CA GLU A 147 2.43 10.93 -18.33
C GLU A 147 1.55 12.08 -17.81
N ALA A 148 0.59 11.73 -16.97
CA ALA A 148 -0.20 12.67 -16.20
C ALA A 148 -0.16 12.28 -14.71
N VAL A 149 0.19 13.24 -13.86
CA VAL A 149 0.17 13.09 -12.40
C VAL A 149 -1.25 13.35 -11.89
N VAL A 150 -2.06 12.30 -11.74
CA VAL A 150 -3.51 12.41 -11.50
C VAL A 150 -3.93 12.27 -10.04
N TYR A 151 -2.98 11.94 -9.16
CA TYR A 151 -3.17 11.95 -7.71
C TYR A 151 -1.84 12.21 -7.01
N ARG A 152 -1.90 12.62 -5.74
CA ARG A 152 -0.75 12.64 -4.85
C ARG A 152 -1.04 11.89 -3.56
N GLN A 153 0.00 11.52 -2.83
CA GLN A 153 -0.15 10.91 -1.51
C GLN A 153 0.21 11.94 -0.45
N GLU A 154 -0.76 12.33 0.36
CA GLU A 154 -0.57 13.27 1.46
C GLU A 154 -0.28 12.49 2.76
N ALA A 155 0.75 12.90 3.48
CA ALA A 155 1.03 12.38 4.82
C ALA A 155 -0.06 12.85 5.79
N LEU A 156 -0.49 11.93 6.66
CA LEU A 156 -1.45 12.23 7.72
C LEU A 156 -0.78 12.19 9.09
N ALA A 157 -1.27 13.03 9.99
CA ALA A 157 -1.01 12.90 11.42
C ALA A 157 -1.72 11.65 11.97
N PRO A 158 -1.25 11.08 13.11
CA PRO A 158 -1.97 9.98 13.74
C PRO A 158 -3.35 10.46 14.21
N SER A 159 -4.35 9.59 14.10
CA SER A 159 -5.65 9.83 14.73
C SER A 159 -5.51 9.99 16.25
N ALA A 160 -6.51 10.58 16.91
CA ALA A 160 -6.49 10.74 18.37
C ALA A 160 -6.32 9.39 19.10
N GLU A 161 -6.98 8.34 18.60
CA GLU A 161 -6.83 6.98 19.15
C GLU A 161 -5.45 6.38 18.91
N ALA A 162 -4.87 6.59 17.72
CA ALA A 162 -3.52 6.12 17.43
C ALA A 162 -2.49 6.87 18.26
N ARG A 163 -2.67 8.17 18.47
CA ARG A 163 -1.83 8.98 19.36
C ARG A 163 -1.87 8.43 20.79
N ALA A 164 -3.06 8.18 21.33
CA ALA A 164 -3.21 7.57 22.65
C ALA A 164 -2.54 6.18 22.76
N VAL A 165 -2.59 5.38 21.69
CA VAL A 165 -1.87 4.09 21.63
C VAL A 165 -0.36 4.30 21.62
N LEU A 166 0.16 5.22 20.80
CA LEU A 166 1.59 5.50 20.66
C LEU A 166 2.20 6.13 21.91
N GLU A 167 1.42 6.90 22.67
CA GLU A 167 1.82 7.53 23.93
C GLU A 167 1.64 6.61 25.15
N GLY A 168 0.92 5.50 24.99
CA GLY A 168 0.62 4.54 26.06
C GLY A 168 1.78 3.59 26.38
N THR A 169 1.53 2.66 27.30
CA THR A 169 2.51 1.67 27.76
C THR A 169 2.25 0.25 27.26
N ARG A 170 1.12 0.02 26.57
CA ARG A 170 0.73 -1.31 26.09
C ARG A 170 1.60 -1.75 24.89
N PRO A 171 2.05 -3.03 24.84
CA PRO A 171 2.67 -3.60 23.65
C PRO A 171 1.83 -3.35 22.40
N THR A 172 2.45 -2.77 21.37
CA THR A 172 1.74 -2.41 20.15
C THR A 172 2.43 -3.02 18.94
N VAL A 173 1.69 -3.87 18.21
CA VAL A 173 2.13 -4.42 16.93
C VAL A 173 1.82 -3.40 15.84
N LEU A 174 2.82 -3.06 15.04
CA LEU A 174 2.72 -2.09 13.95
C LEU A 174 3.22 -2.71 12.64
N PRO A 175 2.32 -3.23 11.80
CA PRO A 175 2.68 -3.74 10.49
C PRO A 175 2.87 -2.60 9.49
N LEU A 176 4.03 -2.56 8.84
CA LEU A 176 4.45 -1.55 7.87
C LEU A 176 4.60 -2.19 6.48
N PHE A 177 3.88 -1.65 5.50
CA PHE A 177 3.72 -2.27 4.17
C PHE A 177 4.51 -1.56 3.07
N SER A 178 5.02 -0.35 3.32
CA SER A 178 5.79 0.39 2.32
C SER A 178 6.78 1.34 2.97
N PRO A 179 7.93 1.64 2.32
CA PRO A 179 8.91 2.57 2.87
C PRO A 179 8.31 3.95 3.12
N ARG A 180 7.42 4.41 2.24
CA ARG A 180 6.79 5.72 2.39
C ARG A 180 5.90 5.81 3.63
N SER A 181 5.02 4.83 3.85
CA SER A 181 4.18 4.81 5.05
C SER A 181 5.03 4.68 6.31
N ALA A 182 6.10 3.87 6.27
CA ALA A 182 7.03 3.73 7.38
C ALA A 182 7.72 5.05 7.75
N ALA A 183 8.21 5.80 6.75
CA ALA A 183 8.83 7.11 6.98
C ALA A 183 7.86 8.12 7.60
N VAL A 184 6.61 8.17 7.15
CA VAL A 184 5.57 9.04 7.75
C VAL A 184 5.33 8.65 9.22
N VAL A 185 5.16 7.36 9.48
CA VAL A 185 4.88 6.85 10.84
C VAL A 185 6.09 7.03 11.77
N ALA A 186 7.32 6.96 11.26
CA ALA A 186 8.52 7.28 12.03
C ALA A 186 8.49 8.72 12.55
N GLY A 187 7.95 9.65 11.76
CA GLY A 187 7.73 11.04 12.17
C GLY A 187 6.64 11.26 13.22
N TRP A 188 5.81 10.25 13.53
CA TRP A 188 4.79 10.37 14.58
C TRP A 188 5.38 10.27 15.99
N GLY A 189 6.52 9.59 16.14
CA GLY A 189 7.09 9.25 17.44
C GLY A 189 6.25 8.21 18.21
N SER A 190 6.86 7.60 19.23
CA SER A 190 6.18 6.65 20.11
C SER A 190 6.91 6.51 21.44
N ARG A 191 6.14 6.34 22.53
CA ARG A 191 6.60 5.87 23.83
C ARG A 191 6.16 4.43 24.12
N ALA A 192 5.16 3.94 23.39
CA ALA A 192 4.69 2.57 23.50
C ALA A 192 5.79 1.56 23.12
N PRO A 193 5.82 0.38 23.77
CA PRO A 193 6.69 -0.71 23.35
C PRO A 193 6.23 -1.26 21.99
N LEU A 194 6.77 -0.69 20.92
CA LEU A 194 6.42 -1.05 19.56
C LEU A 194 7.10 -2.35 19.12
N HIS A 195 6.32 -3.18 18.42
CA HIS A 195 6.79 -4.39 17.76
C HIS A 195 6.48 -4.26 16.27
N LEU A 196 7.51 -3.91 15.51
CA LEU A 196 7.37 -3.63 14.08
C LEU A 196 7.35 -4.93 13.28
N VAL A 197 6.47 -4.99 12.29
CA VAL A 197 6.47 -6.03 11.25
C VAL A 197 6.63 -5.34 9.91
N ALA A 198 7.80 -5.45 9.29
CA ALA A 198 8.13 -4.76 8.05
C ALA A 198 8.08 -5.70 6.85
N MET A 199 7.46 -5.25 5.75
CA MET A 199 7.30 -6.06 4.53
C MET A 199 8.63 -6.39 3.84
N SER A 200 9.63 -5.53 3.96
CA SER A 200 10.94 -5.72 3.35
C SER A 200 12.02 -4.93 4.09
N PRO A 201 13.32 -5.17 3.82
CA PRO A 201 14.41 -4.39 4.39
C PRO A 201 14.27 -2.88 4.16
N ALA A 202 13.87 -2.46 2.95
CA ALA A 202 13.63 -1.05 2.64
C ALA A 202 12.52 -0.41 3.50
N VAL A 203 11.52 -1.20 3.94
CA VAL A 203 10.50 -0.71 4.88
C VAL A 203 11.08 -0.56 6.29
N ALA A 204 11.93 -1.51 6.71
CA ALA A 204 12.59 -1.46 8.00
C ALA A 204 13.55 -0.26 8.10
N GLU A 205 14.34 -0.01 7.07
CA GLU A 205 15.23 1.16 6.97
C GLU A 205 14.45 2.47 7.06
N ALA A 206 13.34 2.59 6.33
CA ALA A 206 12.49 3.77 6.39
C ALA A 206 11.81 3.97 7.76
N ALA A 207 11.72 2.93 8.58
CA ALA A 207 11.20 2.98 9.94
C ALA A 207 12.29 3.20 11.00
N ALA A 208 13.57 3.33 10.63
CA ALA A 208 14.69 3.32 11.58
C ALA A 208 14.61 4.41 12.66
N GLY A 209 13.96 5.55 12.37
CA GLY A 209 13.74 6.63 13.35
C GLY A 209 12.68 6.34 14.42
N LEU A 210 11.96 5.22 14.32
CA LEU A 210 10.88 4.87 15.24
C LEU A 210 11.39 3.95 16.37
N PRO A 211 11.36 4.39 17.65
CA PRO A 211 11.76 3.55 18.78
C PRO A 211 10.91 2.28 18.88
N HIS A 212 11.54 1.11 18.95
CA HIS A 212 10.85 -0.18 18.98
C HIS A 212 11.60 -1.23 19.81
N ARG A 213 10.85 -2.23 20.31
CA ARG A 213 11.36 -3.37 21.09
C ARG A 213 11.76 -4.56 20.23
N SER A 214 11.11 -4.73 19.08
CA SER A 214 11.48 -5.76 18.11
C SER A 214 11.08 -5.34 16.71
N LEU A 215 11.84 -5.80 15.71
CA LEU A 215 11.52 -5.67 14.29
C LEU A 215 11.56 -7.05 13.65
N ARG A 216 10.50 -7.41 12.92
CA ARG A 216 10.39 -8.67 12.18
C ARG A 216 10.16 -8.39 10.71
N LEU A 217 10.95 -9.03 9.84
CA LEU A 217 10.71 -8.99 8.40
C LEU A 217 9.68 -10.05 7.99
N ALA A 218 8.80 -9.70 7.05
CA ALA A 218 8.05 -10.70 6.31
C ALA A 218 9.00 -11.57 5.49
N ALA A 219 8.66 -12.85 5.31
CA ALA A 219 9.50 -13.78 4.55
C ALA A 219 9.60 -13.41 3.06
N ARG A 220 8.59 -12.69 2.54
CA ARG A 220 8.51 -12.19 1.17
C ARG A 220 7.76 -10.85 1.18
N PRO A 221 7.99 -9.96 0.20
CA PRO A 221 7.32 -8.65 0.13
C PRO A 221 5.90 -8.76 -0.45
N ASP A 222 5.09 -9.67 0.09
CA ASP A 222 3.73 -9.93 -0.34
C ASP A 222 2.74 -9.85 0.84
N GLY A 223 1.45 -9.75 0.51
CA GLY A 223 0.39 -9.57 1.51
C GLY A 223 0.21 -10.79 2.43
N GLU A 224 0.48 -11.99 1.94
CA GLU A 224 0.28 -13.25 2.66
C GLU A 224 1.39 -13.49 3.70
N ALA A 225 2.64 -13.23 3.31
CA ALA A 225 3.80 -13.25 4.20
C ALA A 225 3.68 -12.17 5.29
N MET A 226 3.20 -10.97 4.95
CA MET A 226 2.91 -9.92 5.93
C MET A 226 1.82 -10.33 6.93
N LEU A 227 0.77 -10.98 6.45
CA LEU A 227 -0.31 -11.48 7.28
C LEU A 227 0.20 -12.50 8.31
N ARG A 228 0.94 -13.50 7.85
CA ARG A 228 1.56 -14.52 8.73
C ARG A 228 2.54 -13.92 9.72
N ALA A 229 3.40 -12.99 9.28
CA ALA A 229 4.37 -12.34 10.15
C ALA A 229 3.68 -11.52 11.26
N THR A 230 2.60 -10.82 10.92
CA THR A 230 1.79 -10.08 11.88
C THR A 230 1.11 -11.01 12.87
N ALA A 231 0.48 -12.08 12.39
CA ALA A 231 -0.17 -13.08 13.25
C ALA A 231 0.80 -13.70 14.26
N ARG A 232 2.01 -14.08 13.81
CA ARG A 232 3.07 -14.61 14.69
C ARG A 232 3.53 -13.60 15.73
N CYS A 233 3.67 -12.32 15.35
CA CYS A 233 4.05 -11.27 16.28
C CYS A 233 3.00 -11.07 17.38
N VAL A 234 1.72 -11.05 17.00
CA VAL A 234 0.60 -10.96 17.96
C VAL A 234 0.59 -12.17 18.88
N ALA A 235 0.66 -13.39 18.35
CA ALA A 235 0.64 -14.61 19.15
C ALA A 235 1.83 -14.70 20.13
N TRP A 236 3.02 -14.28 19.70
CA TRP A 236 4.19 -14.21 20.57
C TRP A 236 3.99 -13.25 21.74
N LEU A 237 3.40 -12.07 21.51
CA LEU A 237 3.08 -11.11 22.58
C LEU A 237 2.01 -11.64 23.55
N GLU A 238 0.96 -12.27 23.03
CA GLU A 238 -0.08 -12.88 23.87
C GLU A 238 0.48 -14.04 24.71
N GLY A 239 1.48 -14.77 24.21
CA GLY A 239 2.16 -15.84 24.95
C GLY A 239 3.03 -15.34 26.11
N MET A 240 3.64 -14.15 25.98
CA MET A 240 4.45 -13.56 27.07
C MET A 240 3.61 -13.01 28.23
N GLY A 241 2.32 -12.73 28.00
CA GLY A 241 1.41 -12.14 29.00
C GLY A 241 0.63 -13.17 29.82
N ARG A 242 0.82 -14.47 29.60
CA ARG A 242 0.18 -15.51 30.42
C ARG A 242 1.11 -15.84 31.59
N PRO A 243 0.73 -15.57 32.85
CA PRO A 243 1.43 -16.18 33.98
C PRO A 243 1.21 -17.70 33.90
N ASP A 244 2.27 -18.47 34.22
CA ASP A 244 2.19 -19.92 34.41
C ASP A 244 1.17 -20.30 35.50
#